data_AF-A0A0R0LSW4-F1
#
_entry.id   AF-A0A0R0LSW4-F1
#
_cell.length_a   1.000
_cell.length_b   1.000
_cell.length_c   1.000
_cell.angle_alpha   90.00
_cell.angle_beta   90.00
_cell.angle_gamma   90.00
#
_symmetry.space_group_name_H-M   'P 1'
#
loop_
_entity.id
_entity.type
_entity.pdbx_description
1 polymer ?
#
loop_
_entity_poly.entity_id
_entity_poly.type
_entity_poly.pdbx_seq_one_letter_code
_entity_poly.pdbx_strand_id
1 'polypeptide(L)'
;MGPCMKFSKPTVSLENISKECRSVLIKPFKGIKSSVNLNKFIGVSIDNENCKSNVSFLYSTSNFLSSVFIDDFSNVILKNIMVKGDLVHKNVILLNNVQPYIDLTFQIHKNILTTYNMSINEKITQSCSFITKINNSHAGLEMNLNEKYDSAIFYRFEKKNTIFSTILKYDLWNISIFQNINEKIKLSNETIITDRSILSRLGLLITTHCTDLRIELNTLMKLLLSIDKRIFDNFSVSICTEMEKFGQFDIGLGINLEI
;
A
#
# COMPACT_ATOMS: atom_id res chain seq x y z
N MET A 1 -29.38 -20.56 25.78
CA MET A 1 -28.79 -19.23 25.54
C MET A 1 -27.45 -19.44 24.87
N GLY A 2 -27.35 -19.19 23.56
CA GLY A 2 -26.09 -19.39 22.83
C GLY A 2 -25.02 -18.38 23.28
N PRO A 3 -23.73 -18.70 23.18
CA PRO A 3 -22.68 -17.77 23.53
C PRO A 3 -22.74 -16.54 22.61
N CYS A 4 -22.95 -15.35 23.19
CA CYS A 4 -22.82 -14.10 22.46
C CYS A 4 -21.38 -13.97 21.96
N MET A 5 -21.19 -14.06 20.64
CA MET A 5 -19.90 -13.75 20.02
C MET A 5 -19.56 -12.28 20.33
N LYS A 6 -18.50 -12.05 21.11
CA LYS A 6 -18.01 -10.71 21.39
C LYS A 6 -17.20 -10.22 20.18
N PHE A 7 -17.78 -9.29 19.43
CA PHE A 7 -17.04 -8.57 18.39
C PHE A 7 -16.03 -7.63 19.03
N SER A 8 -14.84 -7.58 18.44
CA SER A 8 -13.78 -6.66 18.85
C SER A 8 -13.56 -5.60 17.77
N LYS A 9 -13.03 -4.45 18.15
CA LYS A 9 -12.72 -3.35 17.23
C LYS A 9 -11.74 -3.84 16.14
N PRO A 10 -12.09 -3.74 14.85
CA PRO A 10 -11.19 -4.13 13.77
C PRO A 10 -9.92 -3.30 13.78
N THR A 11 -8.77 -3.96 13.58
CA THR A 11 -7.45 -3.30 13.49
C THR A 11 -6.99 -3.11 12.05
N VAL A 12 -7.83 -3.49 11.09
CA VAL A 12 -7.51 -3.57 9.66
C VAL A 12 -8.61 -2.88 8.86
N SER A 13 -8.21 -2.17 7.81
CA SER A 13 -9.07 -1.61 6.76
C SER A 13 -8.87 -2.38 5.46
N LEU A 14 -9.75 -2.19 4.47
CA LEU A 14 -9.63 -2.81 3.15
C LEU A 14 -8.27 -2.49 2.49
N GLU A 15 -7.83 -1.23 2.55
CA GLU A 15 -6.54 -0.76 2.04
C GLU A 15 -5.34 -1.51 2.66
N ASN A 16 -5.49 -1.97 3.90
CA ASN A 16 -4.42 -2.52 4.73
C ASN A 16 -4.50 -4.04 4.90
N ILE A 17 -5.41 -4.71 4.20
CA ILE A 17 -5.68 -6.13 4.45
C ILE A 17 -4.53 -7.05 4.07
N SER A 18 -3.70 -6.65 3.10
CA SER A 18 -2.51 -7.37 2.66
C SER A 18 -1.24 -6.53 2.79
N LYS A 19 -1.24 -5.52 3.68
CA LYS A 19 -0.12 -4.57 3.82
C LYS A 19 1.20 -5.28 4.13
N GLU A 20 1.17 -6.35 4.91
CA GLU A 20 2.36 -7.10 5.33
C GLU A 20 2.99 -7.83 4.14
N CYS A 21 2.16 -8.45 3.27
CA CYS A 21 2.64 -9.04 2.02
C CYS A 21 3.28 -7.97 1.14
N ARG A 22 2.61 -6.83 0.95
CA ARG A 22 3.11 -5.71 0.13
C ARG A 22 4.37 -5.05 0.70
N SER A 23 4.66 -5.21 1.98
CA SER A 23 5.89 -4.70 2.61
C SER A 23 7.14 -5.54 2.29
N VAL A 24 6.93 -6.81 1.90
CA VAL A 24 8.00 -7.74 1.51
C VAL A 24 8.23 -7.71 -0.01
N LEU A 25 7.16 -7.58 -0.80
CA LEU A 25 7.24 -7.48 -2.26
C LEU A 25 7.93 -6.20 -2.73
N ILE A 26 8.55 -6.25 -3.91
CA ILE A 26 9.33 -5.16 -4.48
C ILE A 26 8.41 -4.23 -5.28
N LYS A 27 8.60 -2.92 -5.11
CA LYS A 27 8.12 -1.90 -6.04
C LYS A 27 9.30 -1.54 -6.96
N PRO A 28 9.36 -2.10 -8.18
CA PRO A 28 10.50 -1.89 -9.05
C PRO A 28 10.59 -0.42 -9.48
N PHE A 29 11.82 0.07 -9.61
CA PHE A 29 12.14 1.34 -10.25
C PHE A 29 13.30 1.14 -11.23
N LYS A 30 13.35 1.96 -12.28
CA LYS A 30 14.36 1.90 -13.34
C LYS A 30 15.07 3.25 -13.44
N GLY A 31 16.33 3.23 -13.85
CA GLY A 31 17.13 4.45 -13.99
C GLY A 31 17.64 5.00 -12.66
N ILE A 32 18.01 6.28 -12.64
CA ILE A 32 18.55 6.93 -11.46
C ILE A 32 17.41 7.64 -10.73
N LYS A 33 17.25 7.31 -9.45
CA LYS A 33 16.39 8.02 -8.50
C LYS A 33 17.25 8.73 -7.46
N SER A 34 16.96 9.99 -7.22
CA SER A 34 17.46 10.71 -6.06
C SER A 34 16.28 11.19 -5.25
N SER A 35 16.38 11.12 -3.92
CA SER A 35 15.46 11.71 -2.98
C SER A 35 16.25 12.47 -1.90
N VAL A 36 15.90 13.73 -1.69
CA VAL A 36 16.42 14.53 -0.56
C VAL A 36 15.23 14.91 0.27
N ASN A 37 15.24 14.55 1.55
CA ASN A 37 14.21 14.86 2.54
C ASN A 37 14.74 15.90 3.53
N LEU A 38 14.26 17.13 3.43
CA LEU A 38 14.62 18.21 4.35
C LEU A 38 13.69 18.18 5.57
N ASN A 39 14.16 17.70 6.72
CA ASN A 39 13.47 17.71 8.02
C ASN A 39 12.25 16.77 8.16
N LYS A 40 12.08 16.17 9.36
CA LYS A 40 11.04 15.15 9.64
C LYS A 40 9.60 15.72 9.72
N PHE A 41 9.45 17.04 9.89
CA PHE A 41 8.15 17.69 10.14
C PHE A 41 7.58 18.44 8.93
N ILE A 42 8.43 18.80 7.95
CA ILE A 42 8.05 19.38 6.65
C ILE A 42 8.86 18.62 5.62
N GLY A 43 8.45 17.38 5.31
CA GLY A 43 9.19 16.55 4.38
C GLY A 43 9.13 17.16 2.98
N VAL A 44 10.22 17.82 2.56
CA VAL A 44 10.44 18.17 1.16
C VAL A 44 11.14 17.02 0.51
N SER A 45 10.45 16.21 -0.29
CA SER A 45 11.08 15.14 -1.08
C SER A 45 11.25 15.58 -2.52
N ILE A 46 12.49 15.66 -3.02
CA ILE A 46 12.75 15.80 -4.46
C ILE A 46 12.99 14.43 -5.05
N ASP A 47 11.93 13.79 -5.55
CA ASP A 47 12.03 12.49 -6.22
C ASP A 47 12.23 12.71 -7.72
N ASN A 48 13.36 12.27 -8.24
CA ASN A 48 13.62 12.24 -9.68
C ASN A 48 13.38 10.82 -10.21
N GLU A 49 12.15 10.49 -10.59
CA GLU A 49 11.85 9.21 -11.27
C GLU A 49 11.69 9.49 -12.77
N ASN A 50 12.55 8.88 -13.60
CA ASN A 50 12.52 9.04 -15.06
C ASN A 50 12.59 10.51 -15.54
N CYS A 51 13.52 11.29 -14.97
CA CYS A 51 13.72 12.71 -15.32
C CYS A 51 12.54 13.63 -15.01
N LYS A 52 11.67 13.25 -14.07
CA LYS A 52 10.60 14.08 -13.53
C LYS A 52 10.92 14.42 -12.09
N SER A 53 11.13 15.69 -11.79
CA SER A 53 11.24 16.21 -10.45
C SER A 53 9.85 16.38 -9.86
N ASN A 54 9.73 16.04 -8.58
CA ASN A 54 8.53 16.29 -7.83
C ASN A 54 8.91 16.92 -6.51
N VAL A 55 8.06 17.78 -5.97
CA VAL A 55 8.24 18.35 -4.63
C VAL A 55 7.04 17.95 -3.80
N SER A 56 7.29 17.21 -2.71
CA SER A 56 6.26 16.96 -1.71
C SER A 56 6.44 17.88 -0.50
N PHE A 57 5.37 18.13 0.23
CA PHE A 57 5.37 18.77 1.54
C PHE A 57 4.47 17.95 2.44
N LEU A 58 4.94 17.60 3.63
CA LEU A 58 4.17 16.85 4.61
C LEU A 58 4.05 17.64 5.90
N TYR A 59 2.84 17.90 6.36
CA TYR A 59 2.53 18.52 7.64
C TYR A 59 1.75 17.54 8.50
N SER A 60 2.21 17.30 9.73
CA SER A 60 1.59 16.32 10.63
C SER A 60 1.45 16.88 12.04
N THR A 61 0.31 16.58 12.66
CA THR A 61 -0.02 16.83 14.06
C THR A 61 -0.56 15.54 14.67
N SER A 62 -0.96 15.56 15.95
CA SER A 62 -1.48 14.37 16.63
C SER A 62 -2.76 13.79 16.01
N ASN A 63 -3.55 14.63 15.32
CA ASN A 63 -4.87 14.28 14.82
C ASN A 63 -5.12 14.70 13.35
N PHE A 64 -4.13 15.31 12.70
CA PHE A 64 -4.25 15.76 11.32
C PHE A 64 -2.92 15.58 10.57
N LEU A 65 -3.00 14.98 9.40
CA LEU A 65 -1.91 14.84 8.43
C LEU A 65 -2.36 15.50 7.12
N SER A 66 -1.52 16.35 6.56
CA SER A 66 -1.70 16.92 5.23
C SER A 66 -0.43 16.69 4.43
N SER A 67 -0.56 16.28 3.19
CA SER A 67 0.55 16.22 2.25
C SER A 67 0.16 16.85 0.93
N VAL A 68 1.04 17.69 0.41
CA VAL A 68 0.96 18.29 -0.92
C VAL A 68 2.05 17.66 -1.76
N PHE A 69 1.74 17.29 -2.99
CA PHE A 69 2.72 16.81 -3.96
C PHE A 69 2.51 17.59 -5.26
N ILE A 70 3.60 18.12 -5.80
CA ILE A 70 3.61 18.92 -7.02
C ILE A 70 4.62 18.29 -7.97
N ASP A 71 4.21 17.96 -9.18
CA ASP A 71 5.11 17.45 -10.22
C ASP A 71 5.53 18.54 -11.23
N ASP A 72 6.51 18.20 -12.07
CA ASP A 72 7.01 19.06 -13.15
C ASP A 72 5.95 19.54 -14.15
N PHE A 73 4.81 18.86 -14.24
CA PHE A 73 3.69 19.25 -15.12
C PHE A 73 2.68 20.14 -14.41
N SER A 74 3.01 20.65 -13.21
CA SER A 74 2.13 21.43 -12.35
C SER A 74 0.88 20.67 -11.92
N ASN A 75 0.91 19.34 -11.92
CA ASN A 75 -0.15 18.55 -11.30
C ASN A 75 0.04 18.61 -9.78
N VAL A 76 -1.05 18.85 -9.06
CA VAL A 76 -1.06 18.99 -7.62
C VAL A 76 -1.90 17.89 -7.00
N ILE A 77 -1.32 17.10 -6.10
CA ILE A 77 -2.02 16.11 -5.29
C ILE A 77 -2.04 16.62 -3.85
N LEU A 78 -3.24 16.88 -3.32
CA LEU A 78 -3.48 17.22 -1.92
C LEU A 78 -4.11 16.02 -1.23
N LYS A 79 -3.45 15.49 -0.21
CA LYS A 79 -4.00 14.42 0.62
C LYS A 79 -4.08 14.88 2.06
N ASN A 80 -5.26 14.84 2.65
CA ASN A 80 -5.42 15.09 4.08
C ASN A 80 -6.04 13.89 4.78
N ILE A 81 -5.66 13.69 6.03
CA ILE A 81 -6.22 12.69 6.93
C ILE A 81 -6.46 13.41 8.26
N MET A 82 -7.71 13.39 8.72
CA MET A 82 -8.11 13.93 10.02
C MET A 82 -8.69 12.80 10.86
N VAL A 83 -8.27 12.72 12.13
CA VAL A 83 -8.75 11.74 13.10
C VAL A 83 -9.43 12.48 14.24
N LYS A 84 -10.69 12.15 14.53
CA LYS A 84 -11.45 12.72 15.65
C LYS A 84 -12.18 11.61 16.40
N GLY A 85 -11.56 11.13 17.49
CA GLY A 85 -12.07 9.97 18.22
C GLY A 85 -12.06 8.71 17.36
N ASP A 86 -13.22 8.07 17.21
CA ASP A 86 -13.38 6.90 16.33
C ASP A 86 -13.59 7.25 14.84
N LEU A 87 -13.69 8.54 14.51
CA LEU A 87 -13.93 8.99 13.14
C LEU A 87 -12.60 9.33 12.46
N VAL A 88 -12.41 8.80 11.25
CA VAL A 88 -11.30 9.17 10.37
C VAL A 88 -11.88 9.71 9.07
N HIS A 89 -11.49 10.92 8.71
CA HIS A 89 -11.81 11.52 7.42
C HIS A 89 -10.52 11.59 6.60
N LYS A 90 -10.55 11.09 5.36
CA LYS A 90 -9.46 11.25 4.41
C LYS A 90 -10.00 11.93 3.17
N ASN A 91 -9.20 12.79 2.56
CA ASN A 91 -9.46 13.30 1.23
C ASN A 91 -8.18 13.23 0.40
N VAL A 92 -8.33 12.92 -0.89
CA VAL A 92 -7.30 13.04 -1.91
C VAL A 92 -7.86 13.90 -3.02
N ILE A 93 -7.16 14.95 -3.41
CA ILE A 93 -7.56 15.86 -4.48
C ILE A 93 -6.39 15.91 -5.45
N LEU A 94 -6.60 15.44 -6.67
CA LEU A 94 -5.69 15.59 -7.79
C LEU A 94 -6.22 16.71 -8.69
N LEU A 95 -5.43 17.76 -8.81
CA LEU A 95 -5.63 18.85 -9.75
C LEU A 95 -4.62 18.67 -10.87
N ASN A 96 -5.10 18.42 -12.08
CA ASN A 96 -4.30 18.35 -13.29
C ASN A 96 -5.07 18.99 -14.45
N ASN A 97 -4.40 19.16 -15.59
CA ASN A 97 -5.01 19.78 -16.77
C ASN A 97 -5.85 18.80 -17.62
N VAL A 98 -5.89 17.52 -17.27
CA VAL A 98 -6.50 16.47 -18.11
C VAL A 98 -7.80 15.95 -17.51
N GLN A 99 -7.74 15.50 -16.26
CA GLN A 99 -8.85 14.89 -15.54
C GLN A 99 -8.67 15.10 -14.02
N PRO A 100 -9.33 16.12 -13.44
CA PRO A 100 -9.30 16.32 -12.00
C PRO A 100 -10.00 15.16 -11.30
N TYR A 101 -9.54 14.85 -10.09
CA TYR A 101 -10.06 13.73 -9.32
C TYR A 101 -10.12 14.09 -7.84
N ILE A 102 -11.24 13.78 -7.21
CA ILE A 102 -11.43 13.95 -5.77
C ILE A 102 -11.85 12.61 -5.20
N ASP A 103 -11.22 12.18 -4.12
CA ASP A 103 -11.60 11.00 -3.35
C ASP A 103 -11.83 11.40 -1.89
N LEU A 104 -13.00 11.05 -1.36
CA LEU A 104 -13.45 11.35 -0.01
C LEU A 104 -13.75 10.05 0.71
N THR A 105 -13.07 9.81 1.83
CA THR A 105 -13.22 8.63 2.65
C THR A 105 -13.64 9.02 4.06
N PHE A 106 -14.75 8.47 4.53
CA PHE A 106 -15.20 8.59 5.91
C PHE A 106 -15.20 7.21 6.56
N GLN A 107 -14.50 7.08 7.68
CA GLN A 107 -14.39 5.82 8.42
C GLN A 107 -14.85 6.00 9.86
N ILE A 108 -15.64 5.05 10.34
CA ILE A 108 -16.09 4.98 11.74
C ILE A 108 -15.55 3.68 12.34
N HIS A 109 -14.63 3.80 13.28
CA HIS A 109 -13.92 2.68 13.92
C HIS A 109 -14.59 2.30 15.25
N LYS A 110 -15.69 1.55 15.20
CA LYS A 110 -16.34 0.97 16.39
C LYS A 110 -16.14 -0.56 16.42
N ASN A 111 -17.12 -1.33 16.90
CA ASN A 111 -17.11 -2.80 16.84
C ASN A 111 -17.15 -3.33 15.40
N ILE A 112 -17.65 -2.51 14.47
CA ILE A 112 -17.57 -2.69 13.03
C ILE A 112 -16.86 -1.45 12.49
N LEU A 113 -15.89 -1.65 11.60
CA LEU A 113 -15.31 -0.58 10.82
C LEU A 113 -16.19 -0.36 9.60
N THR A 114 -16.88 0.78 9.58
CA THR A 114 -17.65 1.22 8.43
C THR A 114 -16.85 2.26 7.66
N THR A 115 -16.67 2.06 6.36
CA THR A 115 -16.04 3.02 5.46
C THR A 115 -17.05 3.43 4.39
N TYR A 116 -17.21 4.73 4.19
CA TYR A 116 -17.88 5.30 3.04
C TYR A 116 -16.84 6.00 2.17
N ASN A 117 -16.76 5.62 0.90
CA ASN A 117 -15.91 6.25 -0.09
C ASN A 117 -16.77 6.91 -1.15
N MET A 118 -16.36 8.10 -1.57
CA MET A 118 -16.92 8.79 -2.73
C MET A 118 -15.76 9.30 -3.57
N SER A 119 -15.66 8.83 -4.81
CA SER A 119 -14.72 9.40 -5.77
C SER A 119 -15.49 10.18 -6.84
N ILE A 120 -14.94 11.33 -7.23
CA ILE A 120 -15.53 12.27 -8.17
C ILE A 120 -14.48 12.54 -9.26
N ASN A 121 -14.81 12.15 -10.48
CA ASN A 121 -14.12 12.55 -11.71
C ASN A 121 -15.19 12.98 -12.73
N GLU A 122 -15.13 12.49 -13.97
CA GLU A 122 -16.24 12.58 -14.93
C GLU A 122 -17.56 11.99 -14.41
N LYS A 123 -17.48 11.03 -13.48
CA LYS A 123 -18.62 10.41 -12.81
C LYS A 123 -18.39 10.40 -11.30
N ILE A 124 -19.49 10.25 -10.56
CA ILE A 124 -19.44 10.01 -9.13
C ILE A 124 -19.50 8.49 -8.93
N THR A 125 -18.55 7.93 -8.18
CA THR A 125 -18.58 6.55 -7.70
C THR A 125 -18.66 6.56 -6.18
N GLN A 126 -19.41 5.61 -5.61
CA GLN A 126 -19.60 5.53 -4.17
C GLN A 126 -19.51 4.08 -3.73
N SER A 127 -18.78 3.82 -2.64
CA SER A 127 -18.74 2.50 -2.04
C SER A 127 -18.88 2.55 -0.52
N CYS A 128 -19.50 1.51 0.03
CA CYS A 128 -19.63 1.28 1.46
C CYS A 128 -18.94 -0.03 1.80
N SER A 129 -18.02 -0.04 2.77
CA SER A 129 -17.46 -1.28 3.30
C SER A 129 -17.65 -1.44 4.79
N PHE A 130 -17.76 -2.70 5.22
CA PHE A 130 -18.00 -3.10 6.59
C PHE A 130 -17.02 -4.20 6.96
N ILE A 131 -16.23 -3.99 8.02
CA ILE A 131 -15.27 -4.96 8.53
C ILE A 131 -15.62 -5.28 9.97
N THR A 132 -15.61 -6.55 10.34
CA THR A 132 -15.74 -7.00 11.73
C THR A 132 -14.58 -7.90 12.11
N LYS A 133 -14.28 -7.99 13.41
CA LYS A 133 -13.25 -8.87 13.97
C LYS A 133 -13.85 -9.84 14.97
N ILE A 134 -13.62 -11.12 14.73
CA ILE A 134 -13.97 -12.23 15.63
C ILE A 134 -12.68 -13.00 15.92
N ASN A 135 -12.24 -12.97 17.17
CA ASN A 135 -10.97 -13.56 17.61
C ASN A 135 -9.79 -13.05 16.74
N ASN A 136 -9.18 -13.95 15.99
CA ASN A 136 -8.04 -13.72 15.11
C ASN A 136 -8.43 -13.52 13.64
N SER A 137 -9.73 -13.53 13.35
CA SER A 137 -10.27 -13.38 12.00
C SER A 137 -10.91 -12.02 11.82
N HIS A 138 -10.67 -11.42 10.67
CA HIS A 138 -11.37 -10.26 10.16
C HIS A 138 -12.15 -10.70 8.93
N ALA A 139 -13.42 -10.30 8.87
CA ALA A 139 -14.27 -10.56 7.72
C ALA A 139 -14.99 -9.28 7.35
N GLY A 140 -15.27 -9.11 6.07
CA GLY A 140 -16.08 -8.00 5.65
C GLY A 140 -16.41 -7.99 4.18
N LEU A 141 -17.13 -6.94 3.82
CA LEU A 141 -17.72 -6.76 2.50
C LEU A 141 -17.61 -5.30 2.09
N GLU A 142 -17.49 -5.06 0.79
CA GLU A 142 -17.60 -3.77 0.13
C GLU A 142 -18.73 -3.85 -0.89
N MET A 143 -19.60 -2.85 -0.89
CA MET A 143 -20.68 -2.68 -1.85
C MET A 143 -20.45 -1.38 -2.59
N ASN A 144 -20.24 -1.45 -3.90
CA ASN A 144 -20.26 -0.28 -4.77
C ASN A 144 -21.73 0.06 -5.07
N LEU A 145 -22.13 1.30 -4.75
CA LEU A 145 -23.53 1.74 -4.82
C LEU A 145 -23.97 2.05 -6.26
N ASN A 146 -23.01 2.39 -7.13
CA ASN A 146 -23.29 2.80 -8.51
C ASN A 146 -23.09 1.64 -9.51
N GLU A 147 -22.28 0.64 -9.15
CA GLU A 147 -22.00 -0.52 -9.99
C GLU A 147 -22.11 -1.83 -9.21
N LYS A 148 -23.14 -2.64 -9.50
CA LYS A 148 -23.40 -3.90 -8.79
C LYS A 148 -22.25 -4.91 -8.86
N TYR A 149 -21.47 -4.90 -9.93
CA TYR A 149 -20.41 -5.89 -10.21
C TYR A 149 -19.06 -5.59 -9.56
N ASP A 150 -18.92 -4.47 -8.85
CA ASP A 150 -17.65 -4.09 -8.18
C ASP A 150 -17.72 -4.25 -6.65
N SER A 151 -18.62 -5.11 -6.17
CA SER A 151 -18.65 -5.50 -4.76
C SER A 151 -17.51 -6.47 -4.45
N ALA A 152 -16.95 -6.39 -3.24
CA ALA A 152 -15.85 -7.24 -2.81
C ALA A 152 -16.18 -7.94 -1.49
N ILE A 153 -15.76 -9.19 -1.35
CA ILE A 153 -15.74 -9.91 -0.08
C ILE A 153 -14.28 -10.07 0.32
N PHE A 154 -13.98 -9.86 1.59
CA PHE A 154 -12.62 -10.07 2.06
C PHE A 154 -12.58 -10.78 3.40
N TYR A 155 -11.51 -11.53 3.61
CA TYR A 155 -11.25 -12.29 4.81
C TYR A 155 -9.77 -12.22 5.13
N ARG A 156 -9.45 -12.09 6.42
CA ARG A 156 -8.08 -12.10 6.92
C ARG A 156 -8.01 -12.90 8.21
N PHE A 157 -7.01 -13.75 8.33
CA PHE A 157 -6.74 -14.55 9.50
C PHE A 157 -5.33 -14.29 10.00
N GLU A 158 -5.20 -13.96 11.28
CA GLU A 158 -3.95 -13.61 11.93
C GLU A 158 -3.57 -14.68 12.97
N LYS A 159 -2.52 -15.44 12.69
CA LYS A 159 -1.87 -16.33 13.67
C LYS A 159 -0.51 -15.72 13.99
N LYS A 160 -0.02 -15.83 15.23
CA LYS A 160 1.21 -15.17 15.75
C LYS A 160 2.23 -14.67 14.70
N ASN A 161 2.71 -15.57 13.84
CA ASN A 161 3.72 -15.28 12.81
C ASN A 161 3.24 -15.43 11.36
N THR A 162 1.95 -15.67 11.13
CA THR A 162 1.39 -15.95 9.81
C THR A 162 0.09 -15.19 9.61
N ILE A 163 -0.01 -14.48 8.49
CA ILE A 163 -1.21 -13.75 8.09
C ILE A 163 -1.67 -14.33 6.77
N PHE A 164 -2.92 -14.75 6.73
CA PHE A 164 -3.61 -15.11 5.50
C PHE A 164 -4.64 -14.03 5.21
N SER A 165 -4.69 -13.54 3.97
CA SER A 165 -5.70 -12.59 3.54
C SER A 165 -6.18 -12.92 2.13
N THR A 166 -7.46 -12.73 1.90
CA THR A 166 -8.09 -12.93 0.60
C THR A 166 -9.09 -11.82 0.31
N ILE A 167 -9.14 -11.38 -0.94
CA ILE A 167 -10.11 -10.44 -1.48
C ILE A 167 -10.71 -11.08 -2.73
N LEU A 168 -12.02 -11.25 -2.74
CA LEU A 168 -12.79 -11.78 -3.85
C LEU A 168 -13.66 -10.66 -4.40
N LYS A 169 -13.41 -10.28 -5.66
CA LYS A 169 -14.25 -9.44 -6.50
C LYS A 169 -14.86 -10.29 -7.61
N TYR A 170 -15.72 -9.71 -8.44
CA TYR A 170 -16.44 -10.42 -9.50
C TYR A 170 -15.52 -11.17 -10.48
N ASP A 171 -14.42 -10.55 -10.90
CA ASP A 171 -13.48 -11.05 -11.93
C ASP A 171 -12.06 -11.30 -11.38
N LEU A 172 -11.87 -11.09 -10.08
CA LEU A 172 -10.55 -11.08 -9.47
C LEU A 172 -10.58 -11.70 -8.07
N TRP A 173 -9.70 -12.68 -7.86
CA TRP A 173 -9.45 -13.28 -6.57
C TRP A 173 -7.98 -13.06 -6.19
N ASN A 174 -7.74 -12.20 -5.20
CA ASN A 174 -6.42 -11.98 -4.63
C ASN A 174 -6.28 -12.80 -3.33
N ILE A 175 -5.32 -13.72 -3.31
CA ILE A 175 -4.91 -14.50 -2.14
C ILE A 175 -3.51 -14.06 -1.74
N SER A 176 -3.31 -13.80 -0.46
CA SER A 176 -2.04 -13.31 0.07
C SER A 176 -1.69 -14.01 1.38
N ILE A 177 -0.43 -14.45 1.48
CA ILE A 177 0.12 -15.17 2.63
C ILE A 177 1.39 -14.47 3.05
N PHE A 178 1.46 -14.05 4.30
CA PHE A 178 2.66 -13.50 4.92
C PHE A 178 3.11 -14.40 6.05
N GLN A 179 4.41 -14.63 6.17
CA GLN A 179 5.00 -15.38 7.26
C GLN A 179 6.25 -14.67 7.78
N ASN A 180 6.27 -14.41 9.07
CA ASN A 180 7.42 -13.90 9.79
C ASN A 180 8.21 -15.09 10.38
N ILE A 181 9.32 -15.47 9.76
CA ILE A 181 10.13 -16.61 10.24
C ILE A 181 10.85 -16.22 11.53
N ASN A 182 11.52 -15.06 11.51
CA ASN A 182 12.21 -14.47 12.64
C ASN A 182 12.31 -12.95 12.44
N GLU A 183 12.94 -12.23 13.37
CA GLU A 183 13.08 -10.76 13.29
C GLU A 183 13.76 -10.25 12.00
N LYS A 184 14.57 -11.10 11.35
CA LYS A 184 15.36 -10.77 10.17
C LYS A 184 14.73 -11.25 8.87
N ILE A 185 13.94 -12.31 8.87
CA ILE A 185 13.51 -13.01 7.66
C ILE A 185 11.99 -13.06 7.60
N LYS A 186 11.43 -12.50 6.52
CA LYS A 186 10.00 -12.48 6.22
C LYS A 186 9.75 -13.04 4.83
N LEU A 187 8.67 -13.81 4.70
CA LEU A 187 8.20 -14.36 3.44
C LEU A 187 6.83 -13.81 3.11
N SER A 188 6.57 -13.60 1.82
CA SER A 188 5.26 -13.26 1.31
C SER A 188 4.96 -14.04 0.04
N ASN A 189 3.69 -14.37 -0.16
CA ASN A 189 3.17 -14.80 -1.44
C ASN A 189 1.91 -13.99 -1.73
N GLU A 190 1.78 -13.44 -2.93
CA GLU A 190 0.55 -12.83 -3.43
C GLU A 190 0.19 -13.49 -4.76
N THR A 191 -1.01 -14.07 -4.83
CA THR A 191 -1.55 -14.72 -6.02
C THR A 191 -2.84 -14.01 -6.42
N ILE A 192 -2.85 -13.45 -7.62
CA ILE A 192 -4.00 -12.83 -8.26
C ILE A 192 -4.48 -13.80 -9.33
N ILE A 193 -5.72 -14.29 -9.16
CA ILE A 193 -6.42 -15.14 -10.10
C ILE A 193 -7.48 -14.28 -10.77
N THR A 194 -7.47 -14.28 -12.10
CA THR A 194 -8.48 -13.64 -12.94
C THR A 194 -9.02 -14.69 -13.90
N ASP A 195 -10.13 -14.39 -14.58
CA ASP A 195 -10.72 -15.30 -15.58
C ASP A 195 -9.74 -15.74 -16.68
N ARG A 196 -8.69 -14.93 -16.93
CA ARG A 196 -7.75 -15.12 -18.05
C ARG A 196 -6.35 -15.54 -17.61
N SER A 197 -5.97 -15.32 -16.36
CA SER A 197 -4.58 -15.47 -15.94
C SER A 197 -4.42 -15.68 -14.44
N ILE A 198 -3.33 -16.37 -14.09
CA ILE A 198 -2.85 -16.53 -12.71
C ILE A 198 -1.49 -15.85 -12.61
N LEU A 199 -1.43 -14.79 -11.80
CA LEU A 199 -0.21 -14.08 -11.47
C LEU A 199 0.13 -14.36 -10.02
N SER A 200 1.26 -15.01 -9.76
CA SER A 200 1.76 -15.25 -8.40
C SER A 200 3.12 -14.60 -8.23
N ARG A 201 3.34 -14.00 -7.07
CA ARG A 201 4.54 -13.25 -6.68
C ARG A 201 5.01 -13.79 -5.33
N LEU A 202 6.16 -14.46 -5.32
CA LEU A 202 6.81 -14.94 -4.11
C LEU A 202 7.91 -13.94 -3.73
N GLY A 203 7.84 -13.40 -2.52
CA GLY A 203 8.79 -12.44 -1.97
C GLY A 203 9.50 -12.97 -0.72
N LEU A 204 10.77 -12.58 -0.58
CA LEU A 204 11.62 -12.80 0.57
C LEU A 204 12.25 -11.48 0.96
N LEU A 205 12.12 -11.09 2.24
CA LEU A 205 12.79 -9.93 2.82
C LEU A 205 13.76 -10.42 3.91
N ILE A 206 15.02 -10.03 3.78
CA ILE A 206 16.08 -10.25 4.75
C ILE A 206 16.53 -8.87 5.25
N THR A 207 16.19 -8.56 6.49
CA THR A 207 16.55 -7.34 7.18
C THR A 207 17.74 -7.58 8.11
N THR A 208 18.73 -6.71 8.00
CA THR A 208 19.86 -6.59 8.92
C THR A 208 19.86 -5.21 9.55
N HIS A 209 20.83 -4.89 10.41
CA HIS A 209 20.88 -3.59 11.08
C HIS A 209 20.96 -2.39 10.12
N CYS A 210 21.61 -2.55 8.96
CA CYS A 210 21.84 -1.45 8.02
C CYS A 210 21.38 -1.77 6.59
N THR A 211 20.92 -3.00 6.31
CA THR A 211 20.60 -3.43 4.96
C THR A 211 19.29 -4.20 4.94
N ASP A 212 18.40 -3.82 4.03
CA ASP A 212 17.22 -4.60 3.64
C ASP A 212 17.46 -5.20 2.25
N LEU A 213 17.44 -6.52 2.18
CA LEU A 213 17.53 -7.28 0.94
C LEU A 213 16.15 -7.87 0.62
N ARG A 214 15.58 -7.52 -0.53
CA ARG A 214 14.35 -8.10 -1.06
C ARG A 214 14.64 -8.91 -2.31
N ILE A 215 14.05 -10.09 -2.39
CA ILE A 215 14.08 -10.95 -3.57
C ILE A 215 12.63 -11.30 -3.90
N GLU A 216 12.23 -11.13 -5.16
CA GLU A 216 10.91 -11.48 -5.63
C GLU A 216 10.98 -12.30 -6.93
N LEU A 217 10.21 -13.38 -6.98
CA LEU A 217 10.02 -14.18 -8.18
C LEU A 217 8.54 -14.16 -8.56
N ASN A 218 8.24 -13.91 -9.84
CA ASN A 218 6.87 -13.95 -10.34
C ASN A 218 6.63 -15.11 -11.33
N THR A 219 5.35 -15.41 -11.61
CA THR A 219 4.95 -16.48 -12.54
C THR A 219 5.36 -16.22 -13.99
N LEU A 220 5.68 -14.98 -14.35
CA LEU A 220 6.24 -14.64 -15.66
C LEU A 220 7.73 -15.02 -15.76
N MET A 221 8.32 -15.56 -14.69
CA MET A 221 9.76 -15.84 -14.52
C MET A 221 10.61 -14.57 -14.58
N LYS A 222 10.09 -13.46 -14.07
CA LYS A 222 10.90 -12.29 -13.75
C LYS A 222 11.44 -12.44 -12.34
N LEU A 223 12.73 -12.20 -12.20
CA LEU A 223 13.41 -12.12 -10.92
C LEU A 223 13.66 -10.66 -10.61
N LEU A 224 13.15 -10.18 -9.49
CA LEU A 224 13.43 -8.85 -8.97
C LEU A 224 14.31 -8.96 -7.73
N LEU A 225 15.30 -8.09 -7.66
CA LEU A 225 16.20 -7.96 -6.53
C LEU A 225 16.22 -6.49 -6.12
N SER A 226 16.10 -6.21 -4.83
CA SER A 226 16.23 -4.86 -4.29
C SER A 226 17.10 -4.90 -3.04
N ILE A 227 18.08 -4.01 -2.98
CA ILE A 227 19.00 -3.85 -1.85
C ILE A 227 18.92 -2.41 -1.41
N ASP A 228 18.42 -2.15 -0.21
CA ASP A 228 18.47 -0.85 0.44
C ASP A 228 19.53 -0.89 1.53
N LYS A 229 20.60 -0.12 1.40
CA LYS A 229 21.71 -0.05 2.35
C LYS A 229 21.82 1.34 2.96
N ARG A 230 21.67 1.44 4.27
CA ARG A 230 22.01 2.62 5.07
C ARG A 230 23.51 2.66 5.25
N ILE A 231 24.13 3.72 4.74
CA ILE A 231 25.58 3.95 4.87
C ILE A 231 25.84 4.84 6.08
N PHE A 232 25.01 5.86 6.27
CA PHE A 232 24.97 6.73 7.45
C PHE A 232 23.53 6.83 7.95
N ASP A 233 23.32 7.37 9.16
CA ASP A 233 21.97 7.55 9.73
C ASP A 233 21.04 8.34 8.80
N ASN A 234 21.63 9.24 8.01
CA ASN A 234 20.94 10.17 7.13
C ASN A 234 21.13 9.85 5.64
N PHE A 235 21.83 8.76 5.29
CA PHE A 235 22.16 8.47 3.90
C PHE A 235 22.00 6.98 3.59
N SER A 236 21.16 6.69 2.60
CA SER A 236 20.93 5.34 2.12
C SER A 236 21.00 5.25 0.61
N VAL A 237 21.54 4.14 0.13
CA VAL A 237 21.62 3.79 -1.29
C VAL A 237 20.73 2.59 -1.53
N SER A 238 19.93 2.65 -2.59
CA SER A 238 19.11 1.55 -3.05
C SER A 238 19.54 1.08 -4.43
N ILE A 239 19.54 -0.22 -4.64
CA ILE A 239 19.77 -0.84 -5.95
C ILE A 239 18.57 -1.73 -6.22
N CYS A 240 17.95 -1.58 -7.38
CA CYS A 240 16.88 -2.45 -7.84
C CYS A 240 17.28 -3.05 -9.19
N THR A 241 17.12 -4.36 -9.36
CA THR A 241 17.33 -5.02 -10.64
C THR A 241 16.14 -5.90 -10.98
N GLU A 242 15.69 -5.83 -12.22
CA GLU A 242 14.67 -6.69 -12.80
C GLU A 242 15.32 -7.49 -13.94
N MET A 243 15.30 -8.81 -13.82
CA MET A 243 15.79 -9.72 -14.85
C MET A 243 14.61 -10.40 -15.53
N GLU A 244 14.53 -10.22 -16.85
CA GLU A 244 13.54 -10.90 -17.70
C GLU A 244 14.10 -12.20 -18.31
N LYS A 245 13.20 -13.08 -18.76
CA LYS A 245 13.49 -14.41 -19.36
C LYS A 245 14.54 -14.43 -20.48
N PHE A 246 14.83 -13.29 -21.12
CA PHE A 246 15.70 -13.17 -22.29
C PHE A 246 17.02 -12.44 -22.03
N GLY A 247 17.48 -12.38 -20.77
CA GLY A 247 18.77 -11.75 -20.43
C GLY A 247 18.76 -10.22 -20.55
N GLN A 248 17.58 -9.62 -20.63
CA GLN A 248 17.41 -8.19 -20.45
C GLN A 248 17.40 -7.87 -18.96
N PHE A 249 18.24 -6.91 -18.58
CA PHE A 249 18.37 -6.42 -17.22
C PHE A 249 17.98 -4.96 -17.19
N ASP A 250 16.98 -4.66 -16.38
CA ASP A 250 16.68 -3.29 -16.00
C ASP A 250 17.30 -3.02 -14.63
N ILE A 251 18.02 -1.92 -14.54
CA ILE A 251 18.74 -1.52 -13.33
C ILE A 251 18.22 -0.15 -12.88
N GLY A 252 17.89 -0.06 -11.61
CA GLY A 252 17.57 1.15 -10.87
C GLY A 252 18.64 1.41 -9.81
N LEU A 253 19.13 2.66 -9.75
CA LEU A 253 20.01 3.14 -8.68
C LEU A 253 19.33 4.29 -7.97
N GLY A 254 19.11 4.14 -6.67
CA GLY A 254 18.47 5.13 -5.82
C GLY A 254 19.41 5.68 -4.77
N ILE A 255 19.32 6.98 -4.50
CA ILE A 255 20.03 7.63 -3.41
C ILE A 255 19.02 8.41 -2.58
N ASN A 256 19.01 8.20 -1.28
CA ASN A 256 18.16 8.93 -0.35
C ASN A 256 19.01 9.61 0.73
N LEU A 257 18.81 10.92 0.88
CA LEU A 257 19.47 11.77 1.87
C LEU A 257 18.42 12.42 2.78
N GLU A 258 18.57 12.26 4.09
CA GLU A 258 17.76 12.95 5.10
C GLU A 258 18.60 14.05 5.76
N ILE A 259 18.15 15.30 5.69
CA ILE A 259 18.86 16.47 6.27
C ILE A 259 18.05 17.01 7.45
#